data_AF-A0A5A7N730-F1
#
_entry.id   AF-A0A5A7N730-F1
#
_cell.length_a   1.000
_cell.length_b   1.000
_cell.length_c   1.000
_cell.angle_alpha   90.00
_cell.angle_beta   90.00
_cell.angle_gamma   90.00
#
_symmetry.space_group_name_H-M   'P 1'
#
loop_
_entity.id
_entity.type
_entity.pdbx_description
1 polymer ?
#
loop_
_entity_poly.entity_id
_entity_poly.type
_entity_poly.pdbx_seq_one_letter_code
_entity_poly.pdbx_strand_id
1 'polypeptide(L)'
;MIDIYKWLLIIWVIMSWLVSFNVINTHNQFVGTVMNFLYRITEPALRPIRRIVPDLGGIDISPLILLLLVQALQILFNDSIVPLLYGY
;
A
#
# COMPACT_ATOMS: atom_id res chain seq x y z
N MET A 1 17.96 6.88 5.13
CA MET A 1 17.55 5.45 5.13
C MET A 1 16.03 5.29 5.01
N ILE A 2 15.23 6.08 5.74
CA ILE A 2 13.76 6.15 5.62
C ILE A 2 13.27 6.73 4.28
N ASP A 3 14.05 7.58 3.64
CA ASP A 3 13.66 8.21 2.36
C ASP A 3 13.54 7.19 1.23
N ILE A 4 14.41 6.17 1.21
CA ILE A 4 14.33 5.07 0.24
C ILE A 4 13.02 4.30 0.43
N TYR A 5 12.60 4.07 1.67
CA TYR A 5 11.35 3.38 1.97
C TYR A 5 10.12 4.19 1.52
N LYS A 6 10.15 5.52 1.69
CA LYS A 6 9.13 6.44 1.16
C LYS A 6 9.03 6.36 -0.37
N TRP A 7 10.17 6.41 -1.07
CA TRP A 7 10.18 6.31 -2.53
C TRP A 7 9.68 4.96 -3.04
N LEU A 8 10.02 3.85 -2.36
CA LEU A 8 9.49 2.52 -2.70
C LEU A 8 7.97 2.44 -2.51
N LEU A 9 7.45 3.05 -1.44
CA LEU A 9 6.00 3.14 -1.20
C LEU A 9 5.29 3.94 -2.30
N ILE A 10 5.84 5.09 -2.69
CA ILE A 10 5.28 5.90 -3.77
C ILE A 10 5.27 5.12 -5.09
N ILE A 11 6.36 4.43 -5.43
CA ILE A 11 6.43 3.60 -6.65
C ILE A 11 5.39 2.48 -6.61
N TRP A 12 5.21 1.82 -5.46
CA TRP A 12 4.22 0.76 -5.29
C TRP A 12 2.78 1.26 -5.52
N VAL A 13 2.45 2.45 -5.00
CA VAL A 13 1.12 3.07 -5.18
C VAL A 13 0.86 3.40 -6.63
N ILE A 14 1.84 4.00 -7.30
CA ILE A 14 1.75 4.33 -8.73
C ILE A 14 1.54 3.05 -9.54
N MET A 15 2.33 1.99 -9.27
CA MET A 15 2.17 0.69 -9.94
C MET A 15 0.80 0.05 -9.69
N SER A 16 0.28 0.13 -8.45
CA SER A 16 -1.05 -0.37 -8.10
C SER A 16 -2.14 0.33 -8.90
N TRP A 17 -2.05 1.65 -9.08
CA TRP A 17 -3.01 2.42 -9.88
C TRP A 17 -2.89 2.13 -11.37
N LEU A 18 -1.66 2.02 -11.88
CA LEU A 18 -1.43 1.69 -13.28
C LEU A 18 -2.02 0.31 -13.65
N VAL A 19 -1.99 -0.67 -12.74
CA VAL A 19 -2.66 -1.96 -12.95
C VAL A 19 -4.17 -1.86 -12.76
N SER A 20 -4.65 -1.18 -11.71
CA SER A 20 -6.08 -1.06 -11.40
C SER A 20 -6.87 -0.31 -12.49
N PHE A 21 -6.26 0.68 -13.14
CA PHE A 21 -6.85 1.40 -14.27
C PHE A 21 -6.58 0.74 -15.63
N ASN A 22 -6.06 -0.49 -15.67
CA ASN A 22 -5.67 -1.19 -16.90
C ASN A 22 -4.69 -0.41 -17.81
N VAL A 23 -3.90 0.50 -17.22
CA VAL A 23 -2.85 1.25 -17.95
C VAL A 23 -1.67 0.33 -18.28
N ILE A 24 -1.40 -0.67 -17.43
CA ILE A 24 -0.41 -1.72 -17.68
C ILE A 24 -1.12 -3.08 -17.77
N ASN A 25 -0.83 -3.82 -18.83
CA ASN A 25 -1.41 -5.12 -19.09
C ASN A 25 -0.66 -6.24 -18.32
N THR A 26 -1.34 -6.90 -17.37
CA THR A 26 -0.79 -8.01 -16.56
C THR A 26 -0.59 -9.31 -17.34
N HIS A 27 -0.86 -9.32 -18.65
CA HIS A 27 -0.57 -10.47 -19.53
C HIS A 27 0.93 -10.80 -19.64
N ASN A 28 1.83 -9.92 -19.21
CA ASN A 28 3.25 -10.24 -19.10
C ASN A 28 3.52 -11.09 -17.84
N GLN A 29 4.09 -12.28 -18.03
CA GLN A 29 4.36 -13.25 -16.96
C GLN A 29 5.22 -12.69 -15.81
N PHE A 30 6.12 -11.76 -16.10
CA PHE A 30 6.91 -11.06 -15.09
C PHE A 30 6.03 -10.16 -14.21
N VAL A 31 5.17 -9.36 -14.83
CA VAL A 31 4.24 -8.45 -14.14
C VAL A 31 3.25 -9.26 -13.28
N GLY A 32 2.70 -10.35 -13.82
CA GLY A 32 1.81 -11.24 -13.06
C GLY A 32 2.49 -11.88 -11.84
N THR A 33 3.77 -12.26 -11.94
CA THR A 33 4.54 -12.84 -10.83
C THR A 33 4.76 -11.82 -9.72
N VAL A 34 5.19 -10.61 -10.07
CA VAL A 34 5.40 -9.50 -9.10
C VAL A 34 4.08 -9.14 -8.43
N MET A 35 2.99 -9.00 -9.19
CA MET A 35 1.67 -8.68 -8.65
C MET A 35 1.16 -9.75 -7.69
N ASN A 36 1.32 -11.04 -8.02
CA ASN A 36 0.93 -12.14 -7.13
C ASN A 36 1.74 -12.16 -5.83
N PHE A 37 3.04 -11.87 -5.90
CA PHE A 37 3.89 -11.75 -4.73
C PHE A 37 3.44 -10.61 -3.81
N LEU A 38 3.24 -9.42 -4.38
CA LEU A 38 2.75 -8.25 -3.65
C LEU A 38 1.36 -8.49 -3.05
N TYR A 39 0.47 -9.14 -3.78
CA TYR A 39 -0.86 -9.51 -3.28
C TYR A 39 -0.76 -10.42 -2.05
N ARG A 40 0.05 -11.48 -2.09
CA ARG A 40 0.21 -12.42 -0.97
C ARG A 40 0.73 -11.76 0.29
N ILE A 41 1.61 -10.77 0.16
CA ILE A 41 2.17 -10.03 1.30
C ILE A 41 1.15 -9.04 1.86
N THR A 42 0.37 -8.40 0.99
CA THR A 42 -0.59 -7.36 1.41
C THR A 42 -1.96 -7.91 1.80
N GLU A 43 -2.32 -9.13 1.41
CA GLU A 43 -3.63 -9.75 1.69
C GLU A 43 -3.99 -9.74 3.18
N PRO A 44 -3.12 -10.12 4.13
CA PRO A 44 -3.50 -10.17 5.54
C PRO A 44 -3.93 -8.80 6.10
N ALA A 45 -3.37 -7.72 5.56
CA ALA A 45 -3.72 -6.35 5.91
C ALA A 45 -4.91 -5.80 5.10
N LEU A 46 -5.04 -6.20 3.82
CA LEU A 46 -6.15 -5.80 2.95
C LEU A 46 -7.46 -6.51 3.30
N ARG A 47 -7.41 -7.77 3.74
CA ARG A 47 -8.59 -8.58 4.07
C ARG A 47 -9.51 -7.94 5.13
N PRO A 48 -9.02 -7.42 6.27
CA PRO A 48 -9.89 -6.73 7.21
C PRO A 48 -10.46 -5.42 6.63
N ILE A 49 -9.70 -4.69 5.81
CA ILE A 49 -10.17 -3.45 5.17
C ILE A 49 -11.31 -3.75 4.19
N ARG A 50 -11.14 -4.76 3.33
CA ARG A 50 -12.17 -5.22 2.39
C ARG A 50 -13.46 -5.68 3.05
N ARG A 51 -13.41 -6.14 4.31
CA ARG A 51 -14.61 -6.50 5.07
C ARG A 51 -15.43 -5.30 5.53
N ILE A 52 -14.80 -4.13 5.64
CA ILE A 52 -15.42 -2.90 6.13
C ILE A 52 -15.84 -2.01 4.96
N VAL A 53 -15.06 -2.04 3.88
CA VAL A 53 -15.32 -1.25 2.67
C VAL A 53 -16.49 -1.85 1.90
N PRO A 54 -17.58 -1.10 1.64
CA PRO A 54 -18.66 -1.54 0.78
C PRO A 54 -18.17 -1.68 -0.67
N ASP A 55 -18.72 -2.63 -1.41
CA ASP A 55 -18.33 -2.89 -2.79
C ASP A 55 -18.71 -1.69 -3.69
N LEU A 56 -17.71 -0.94 -4.15
CA LEU A 56 -17.89 0.28 -4.94
C LEU A 56 -17.94 -0.04 -6.44
N GLY A 57 -18.86 -0.93 -6.82
CA GLY A 57 -19.08 -1.29 -8.23
C GLY A 57 -17.90 -2.08 -8.84
N GLY A 58 -17.27 -2.96 -8.06
CA GLY A 58 -16.17 -3.81 -8.53
C GLY A 58 -14.79 -3.14 -8.53
N ILE A 59 -14.68 -1.89 -8.07
CA ILE A 59 -13.41 -1.20 -7.87
C ILE A 59 -12.92 -1.44 -6.45
N ASP A 60 -11.80 -2.16 -6.29
CA ASP A 60 -11.19 -2.35 -4.99
C ASP A 60 -10.40 -1.10 -4.55
N ILE A 61 -11.00 -0.29 -3.68
CA ILE A 61 -10.34 0.89 -3.07
C ILE A 61 -9.50 0.54 -1.83
N SER A 62 -9.53 -0.72 -1.37
CA SER A 62 -8.81 -1.16 -0.16
C SER A 62 -7.30 -0.91 -0.21
N PRO A 63 -6.61 -1.03 -1.38
CA PRO A 63 -5.19 -0.67 -1.49
C PRO A 63 -4.91 0.80 -1.16
N LEU A 64 -5.79 1.71 -1.58
CA LEU A 64 -5.65 3.14 -1.28
C LEU A 64 -5.86 3.42 0.22
N ILE A 65 -6.84 2.76 0.84
CA ILE A 65 -7.08 2.89 2.28
C ILE A 65 -5.90 2.35 3.09
N LEU A 66 -5.36 1.18 2.71
CA LEU A 66 -4.19 0.62 3.37
C LEU A 66 -2.98 1.56 3.30
N LEU A 67 -2.76 2.18 2.14
CA LEU A 67 -1.70 3.17 1.97
C LEU A 67 -1.86 4.36 2.94
N LEU A 68 -3.06 4.91 3.06
CA LEU A 68 -3.33 6.05 3.94
C LEU A 68 -3.13 5.67 5.42
N LEU A 69 -3.55 4.46 5.81
CA LEU A 69 -3.30 3.92 7.16
C LEU A 69 -1.81 3.80 7.47
N VAL A 70 -1.02 3.27 6.54
CA VAL A 70 0.44 3.15 6.72
C VAL A 70 1.09 4.54 6.85
N GLN A 71 0.67 5.52 6.06
CA GLN A 71 1.17 6.90 6.21
C GLN A 71 0.80 7.53 7.55
N ALA A 72 -0.45 7.36 7.98
CA ALA A 72 -0.91 7.87 9.28
C ALA A 72 -0.12 7.25 10.44
N LEU A 73 0.13 5.93 10.39
CA LEU A 73 0.96 5.24 11.39
C LEU A 73 2.41 5.73 11.40
N GLN A 74 3.00 6.00 10.23
CA GLN A 74 4.35 6.58 10.15
C GLN A 74 4.42 7.97 10.77
N ILE A 75 3.42 8.83 10.50
CA ILE A 75 3.36 10.18 11.09
C ILE A 75 3.23 10.06 12.61
N LEU A 76 2.29 9.26 13.11
CA LEU A 76 2.09 9.07 14.55
C LEU A 76 3.36 8.55 15.24
N PHE A 77 4.04 7.58 14.62
CA PHE A 77 5.26 7.00 15.18
C PHE A 77 6.42 8.01 15.20
N ASN A 78 6.58 8.79 14.14
CA ASN A 78 7.62 9.81 14.04
C ASN A 78 7.37 11.02 14.93
N ASP A 79 6.11 11.38 15.18
CA ASP A 79 5.77 12.53 16.01
C ASP A 79 5.69 12.16 17.50
N SER A 80 5.38 10.91 17.83
CA SER A 80 5.14 10.49 19.22
C SER A 80 6.28 9.66 19.83
N ILE A 81 6.89 8.76 19.05
CA ILE A 81 7.82 7.75 19.59
C ILE A 81 9.26 8.14 19.32
N VAL A 82 9.57 8.65 18.13
CA VAL A 82 10.92 9.11 17.80
C VAL A 82 11.41 10.21 18.76
N PRO A 83 10.66 11.28 19.08
CA PRO A 83 11.11 12.31 20.03
C PRO A 83 11.31 11.76 21.44
N LEU A 84 10.42 10.86 21.88
CA LEU A 84 10.49 10.20 23.19
C LEU A 84 11.73 9.31 23.34
N LEU A 85 12.17 8.67 22.25
CA LEU A 85 13.37 7.84 22.21
C LEU A 85 14.67 8.65 22.10
N TYR A 86 14.61 9.85 21.51
CA TYR A 86 15.77 10.75 21.37
C TYR A 86 15.85 11.83 22.45
N GLY A 87 14.90 11.89 23.38
CA GLY A 87 14.97 12.70 24.60
C GLY A 87 14.86 14.22 24.38
N TYR A 88 13.93 14.65 23.52
CA TYR A 88 13.47 16.04 23.47
C TYR A 88 12.05 16.16 24.00
#